data_AF-A0A1M7CRM6-F1
#
_entry.id   AF-A0A1M7CRM6-F1
#
_cell.length_a   1.000
_cell.length_b   1.000
_cell.length_c   1.000
_cell.angle_alpha   90.00
_cell.angle_beta   90.00
_cell.angle_gamma   90.00
#
_symmetry.space_group_name_H-M   'P 1'
#
loop_
_entity.id
_entity.type
_entity.pdbx_description
1 polymer ?
#
loop_
_entity_poly.entity_id
_entity_poly.type
_entity_poly.pdbx_seq_one_letter_code
_entity_poly.pdbx_strand_id
1 'polypeptide(L)'
;MKRKLFKSMLTAGAVAMICACGDDANSSGASDQQPLSGLSSETSNPQNQQNPGLSSAITDPQNPTSSASEPVAANPCDKLVLTSAAWLLNVDTEWLIYPDGRVTDFTGNNVGSYADGVIHNFAGEPVMQGVDLTVLPICQPNATVDPHTGEVTVVSSSSVGGTEPTDPTSSVEGTEPVEASSSSAEPVKTTGNPEEDIKKYPVPTLKNILGNGTSGWNTRYWDACKPHCSQTSTDGAEGKPKINTQEEYEASHYTARVCNIHDIEIPTFTYSKGLERYWIGIQNTPNACDEAQPATGGGFTCTDMAPVAVNDTLAYAFVAGSASTTSCGKCFHLQYDGSFKDADGGNAAKATHKALKGKHIIVMASNIGHDVKAGQFDLMVPGGGPGIFNALNLMVDRSDIVWGAQYGGFLTYCQSNDKCGYDGSLDCYQSCIKDMCDAAFADSKYPNLLRGCHWFADWYMAADNPTYQWEEVDCPQYLLDKYSTTISTSIETKILFQSDWSAYKGGDFITTDACNSTPNAQGEYCDPEQLAADKAKTY
;
A
#
# COMPACT_ATOMS: atom_id res chain seq x y z
N MET A 1 -38.65 -23.54 -54.57
CA MET A 1 -37.96 -22.23 -54.74
C MET A 1 -36.61 -22.30 -54.03
N LYS A 2 -35.54 -21.85 -54.69
CA LYS A 2 -34.14 -21.92 -54.26
C LYS A 2 -33.77 -20.68 -53.43
N ARG A 3 -32.97 -20.83 -52.36
CA ARG A 3 -31.76 -20.03 -51.96
C ARG A 3 -31.43 -20.38 -50.48
N LYS A 4 -30.40 -21.17 -50.22
CA LYS A 4 -28.93 -20.90 -50.20
C LYS A 4 -28.44 -20.45 -48.81
N LEU A 5 -27.93 -21.44 -48.07
CA LEU A 5 -26.95 -21.29 -47.01
C LEU A 5 -25.64 -20.72 -47.58
N PHE A 6 -25.07 -19.72 -46.91
CA PHE A 6 -23.68 -19.31 -47.08
C PHE A 6 -22.98 -19.35 -45.72
N LYS A 7 -22.02 -20.26 -45.60
CA LYS A 7 -20.92 -20.21 -44.62
C LYS A 7 -20.00 -19.05 -45.02
N SER A 8 -19.58 -18.24 -44.05
CA SER A 8 -18.40 -17.38 -44.20
C SER A 8 -17.41 -17.70 -43.10
N MET A 9 -16.20 -18.06 -43.51
CA MET A 9 -15.02 -18.23 -42.66
C MET A 9 -14.57 -16.86 -42.15
N LEU A 10 -14.28 -16.77 -40.85
CA LEU A 10 -13.51 -15.67 -40.26
C LEU A 10 -12.05 -16.11 -40.16
N THR A 11 -11.22 -15.55 -41.03
CA THR A 11 -9.76 -15.63 -40.99
C THR A 11 -9.23 -14.62 -39.98
N ALA A 12 -8.43 -15.09 -39.03
CA ALA A 12 -7.66 -14.25 -38.13
C ALA A 12 -6.51 -13.58 -38.89
N GLY A 13 -6.47 -12.25 -38.86
CA GLY A 13 -5.37 -11.44 -39.36
C GLY A 13 -4.84 -10.57 -38.22
N ALA A 14 -3.62 -10.86 -37.78
CA ALA A 14 -2.87 -10.04 -36.83
C ALA A 14 -2.53 -8.69 -37.47
N VAL A 15 -2.82 -7.59 -36.76
CA VAL A 15 -2.38 -6.24 -37.12
C VAL A 15 -1.30 -5.83 -36.14
N ALA A 16 -0.05 -5.83 -36.61
CA ALA A 16 1.07 -5.14 -35.98
C ALA A 16 1.05 -3.68 -36.46
N MET A 17 0.82 -2.73 -35.56
CA MET A 17 1.06 -1.31 -35.82
C MET A 17 2.53 -1.00 -35.59
N ILE A 18 3.26 -0.80 -36.68
CA ILE A 18 4.59 -0.19 -36.70
C ILE A 18 4.39 1.33 -36.77
N CYS A 19 4.95 2.04 -35.79
CA CYS A 19 5.04 3.51 -35.81
C CYS A 19 5.89 3.96 -37.00
N ALA A 20 5.31 4.84 -37.82
CA ALA A 20 6.00 5.51 -38.90
C ALA A 20 6.63 6.81 -38.38
N CYS A 21 7.94 6.92 -38.47
CA CYS A 21 8.63 8.21 -38.51
C CYS A 21 8.55 8.74 -39.95
N GLY A 22 8.10 9.99 -40.12
CA GLY A 22 8.07 10.68 -41.39
C GLY A 22 9.45 11.28 -41.71
N ASP A 23 10.01 10.87 -42.84
CA ASP A 23 11.08 11.58 -43.55
C ASP A 23 10.44 12.34 -44.72
N ASP A 24 10.60 13.67 -44.74
CA ASP A 24 10.36 14.47 -45.94
C ASP A 24 11.71 14.77 -46.62
N ALA A 25 11.81 14.33 -47.87
CA ALA A 25 12.91 14.59 -48.78
C ALA A 25 12.75 15.95 -49.47
N ASN A 26 13.87 16.63 -49.77
CA ASN A 26 14.06 17.10 -51.14
C ASN A 26 15.53 17.35 -51.50
N SER A 27 15.86 17.01 -52.74
CA SER A 27 17.16 17.18 -53.38
C SER A 27 17.16 18.42 -54.28
N SER A 28 18.32 19.10 -54.40
CA SER A 28 18.89 19.62 -55.67
C SER A 28 20.04 20.60 -55.41
N GLY A 29 21.06 20.54 -56.28
CA GLY A 29 21.94 21.69 -56.54
C GLY A 29 23.42 21.50 -56.22
N ALA A 30 24.21 21.13 -57.24
CA ALA A 30 25.66 21.15 -57.24
C ALA A 30 26.24 22.57 -57.35
N SER A 31 27.39 22.85 -56.71
CA SER A 31 28.60 23.45 -57.33
C SER A 31 29.65 23.86 -56.28
N ASP A 32 30.89 23.41 -56.54
CA ASP A 32 32.18 24.09 -56.37
C ASP A 32 32.47 24.98 -55.15
N GLN A 33 33.43 24.58 -54.32
CA GLN A 33 34.84 25.06 -54.35
C GLN A 33 35.58 24.69 -53.05
N GLN A 34 36.63 23.88 -53.20
CA GLN A 34 37.81 23.87 -52.32
C GLN A 34 38.81 24.94 -52.84
N PRO A 35 39.67 25.52 -51.99
CA PRO A 35 40.97 24.88 -51.66
C PRO A 35 41.36 25.01 -50.17
N LEU A 36 41.87 23.98 -49.51
CA LEU A 36 43.27 23.48 -49.48
C LEU A 36 44.30 24.44 -48.84
N SER A 37 44.77 24.06 -47.63
CA SER A 37 46.16 24.03 -47.12
C SER A 37 46.14 24.24 -45.59
N GLY A 38 46.89 23.52 -44.73
CA GLY A 38 47.81 22.41 -44.89
C GLY A 38 48.33 21.96 -43.50
N LEU A 39 48.80 20.71 -43.44
CA LEU A 39 49.91 20.16 -42.63
C LEU A 39 49.91 20.39 -41.09
N SER A 40 49.69 19.32 -40.29
CA SER A 40 50.73 18.50 -39.56
C SER A 40 51.44 19.29 -38.45
N SER A 41 51.74 18.82 -37.23
CA SER A 41 51.86 17.50 -36.59
C SER A 41 52.19 17.76 -35.09
N GLU A 42 52.36 16.68 -34.30
CA GLU A 42 53.01 16.60 -32.97
C GLU A 42 52.13 16.96 -31.74
N THR A 43 51.62 16.00 -30.95
CA THR A 43 52.26 15.26 -29.83
C THR A 43 53.14 16.10 -28.90
N SER A 44 52.69 16.34 -27.67
CA SER A 44 53.34 15.83 -26.45
C SER A 44 52.71 16.38 -25.16
N ASN A 45 52.60 15.47 -24.20
CA ASN A 45 52.35 15.69 -22.78
C ASN A 45 53.48 16.53 -22.14
N PRO A 46 53.26 17.14 -20.95
CA PRO A 46 54.29 16.96 -19.94
C PRO A 46 53.77 16.62 -18.54
N GLN A 47 54.54 15.73 -17.93
CA GLN A 47 54.49 15.26 -16.56
C GLN A 47 54.92 16.33 -15.55
N ASN A 48 54.39 16.12 -14.34
CA ASN A 48 54.66 16.79 -13.08
C ASN A 48 56.00 16.31 -12.45
N GLN A 49 56.82 17.21 -11.89
CA GLN A 49 58.00 16.94 -11.05
C GLN A 49 57.77 17.55 -9.65
N GLN A 50 57.72 16.76 -8.56
CA GLN A 50 58.79 16.47 -7.57
C GLN A 50 59.43 17.71 -6.93
N ASN A 51 59.69 17.89 -5.62
CA ASN A 51 59.54 17.24 -4.29
C ASN A 51 60.06 18.34 -3.26
N PRO A 52 60.42 18.15 -1.96
CA PRO A 52 60.22 17.06 -0.99
C PRO A 52 59.83 17.47 0.48
N GLY A 53 59.31 16.49 1.24
CA GLY A 53 59.82 16.06 2.56
C GLY A 53 59.52 16.86 3.84
N LEU A 54 58.82 16.24 4.80
CA LEU A 54 59.40 15.81 6.08
C LEU A 54 58.49 14.82 6.83
N SER A 55 59.16 13.82 7.40
CA SER A 55 58.67 12.60 8.04
C SER A 55 58.57 12.78 9.56
N SER A 56 57.60 12.14 10.20
CA SER A 56 57.88 11.23 11.34
C SER A 56 56.65 10.36 11.66
N ALA A 57 56.84 9.05 11.56
CA ALA A 57 55.97 8.01 12.10
C ALA A 57 56.86 7.06 12.88
N ILE A 58 56.50 6.68 14.12
CA ILE A 58 57.10 5.52 14.82
C ILE A 58 56.07 4.85 15.77
N THR A 59 55.62 3.66 15.31
CA THR A 59 55.41 2.35 15.97
C THR A 59 54.41 2.11 17.11
N ASP A 60 53.51 1.17 16.83
CA ASP A 60 52.99 0.10 17.71
C ASP A 60 54.13 -0.87 18.12
N PRO A 61 54.18 -1.31 19.39
CA PRO A 61 54.16 -2.75 19.62
C PRO A 61 53.39 -3.22 20.87
N GLN A 62 52.54 -4.23 20.66
CA GLN A 62 52.33 -5.43 21.47
C GLN A 62 51.64 -5.33 22.86
N ASN A 63 50.49 -5.99 22.91
CA ASN A 63 49.72 -6.48 24.06
C ASN A 63 50.57 -7.31 25.06
N PRO A 64 50.43 -7.08 26.37
CA PRO A 64 50.08 -8.20 27.25
C PRO A 64 49.03 -7.85 28.33
N THR A 65 47.94 -8.64 28.34
CA THR A 65 47.17 -9.20 29.46
C THR A 65 46.78 -8.35 30.70
N SER A 66 45.45 -8.32 30.89
CA SER A 66 44.67 -8.43 32.14
C SER A 66 44.94 -7.45 33.28
N SER A 67 44.07 -6.45 33.39
CA SER A 67 43.62 -5.94 34.68
C SER A 67 42.11 -6.13 34.76
N ALA A 68 41.68 -6.88 35.78
CA ALA A 68 40.29 -7.10 36.10
C ALA A 68 39.64 -5.77 36.49
N SER A 69 38.54 -5.43 35.82
CA SER A 69 37.61 -4.40 36.25
C SER A 69 36.35 -5.06 36.79
N GLU A 70 35.93 -4.54 37.95
CA GLU A 70 34.75 -4.81 38.78
C GLU A 70 33.43 -5.01 37.99
N PRO A 71 32.42 -5.67 38.59
CA PRO A 71 31.33 -6.29 37.83
C PRO A 71 30.52 -5.22 37.10
N VAL A 72 30.41 -5.40 35.77
CA VAL A 72 29.38 -4.73 34.97
C VAL A 72 28.06 -5.00 35.68
N ALA A 73 27.38 -3.95 36.13
CA ALA A 73 26.02 -4.06 36.63
C ALA A 73 25.21 -4.76 35.55
N ALA A 74 24.81 -6.01 35.81
CA ALA A 74 24.05 -6.81 34.86
C ALA A 74 22.83 -5.99 34.43
N ASN A 75 22.61 -5.84 33.12
CA ASN A 75 21.45 -5.14 32.64
C ASN A 75 20.22 -5.91 33.19
N PRO A 76 19.31 -5.25 33.94
CA PRO A 76 18.19 -5.95 34.56
C PRO A 76 17.28 -6.64 33.53
N CYS A 77 17.32 -6.21 32.26
CA CYS A 77 16.66 -6.88 31.15
C CYS A 77 17.27 -8.26 30.79
N ASP A 78 18.51 -8.54 31.14
CA ASP A 78 19.22 -9.79 30.77
C ASP A 78 18.64 -11.03 31.47
N LYS A 79 17.84 -10.83 32.53
CA LYS A 79 17.18 -11.91 33.28
C LYS A 79 15.74 -12.14 32.86
N LEU A 80 15.19 -11.32 31.97
CA LEU A 80 13.79 -11.37 31.57
C LEU A 80 13.61 -12.18 30.30
N VAL A 81 12.52 -12.94 30.22
CA VAL A 81 12.08 -13.62 28.99
C VAL A 81 10.89 -12.85 28.45
N LEU A 82 11.09 -12.14 27.35
CA LEU A 82 10.13 -11.19 26.81
C LEU A 82 9.77 -11.57 25.37
N THR A 83 8.47 -11.72 25.11
CA THR A 83 7.92 -11.96 23.77
C THR A 83 7.48 -10.66 23.08
N SER A 84 7.43 -9.56 23.83
CA SER A 84 7.21 -8.20 23.35
C SER A 84 7.99 -7.19 24.21
N ALA A 85 8.27 -6.01 23.67
CA ALA A 85 8.99 -4.97 24.39
C ALA A 85 8.17 -4.47 25.60
N ALA A 86 8.84 -4.16 26.71
CA ALA A 86 8.20 -3.68 27.93
C ALA A 86 9.06 -2.65 28.67
N TRP A 87 8.42 -1.69 29.33
CA TRP A 87 9.09 -0.75 30.25
C TRP A 87 9.30 -1.41 31.61
N LEU A 88 10.52 -1.31 32.13
CA LEU A 88 10.88 -1.83 33.44
C LEU A 88 10.60 -0.79 34.53
N LEU A 89 9.60 -1.07 35.36
CA LEU A 89 9.15 -0.21 36.45
C LEU A 89 9.89 -0.57 37.75
N ASN A 90 11.18 -0.20 37.81
CA ASN A 90 12.14 -0.39 38.92
C ASN A 90 12.31 -1.84 39.47
N VAL A 91 13.52 -2.18 39.91
CA VAL A 91 13.91 -3.52 40.37
C VAL A 91 13.29 -3.92 41.72
N ASP A 92 12.73 -2.99 42.48
CA ASP A 92 12.13 -3.27 43.79
C ASP A 92 10.68 -3.78 43.70
N THR A 93 9.98 -3.48 42.60
CA THR A 93 8.60 -3.92 42.35
C THR A 93 8.50 -5.06 41.35
N GLU A 94 9.58 -5.36 40.61
CA GLU A 94 9.65 -6.45 39.62
C GLU A 94 8.50 -6.43 38.60
N TRP A 95 8.04 -5.22 38.22
CA TRP A 95 6.91 -5.05 37.30
C TRP A 95 7.36 -4.57 35.92
N LEU A 96 6.64 -5.06 34.91
CA LEU A 96 6.80 -4.72 33.51
C LEU A 96 5.52 -4.10 33.00
N ILE A 97 5.63 -2.99 32.29
CA ILE A 97 4.51 -2.33 31.62
C ILE A 97 4.62 -2.59 30.13
N TYR A 98 3.56 -3.08 29.51
CA TYR A 98 3.50 -3.37 28.07
C TYR A 98 2.80 -2.24 27.30
N PRO A 99 3.05 -2.12 25.98
CA PRO A 99 2.42 -1.09 25.13
C PRO A 99 0.89 -1.12 25.09
N ASP A 100 0.29 -2.28 25.33
CA ASP A 100 -1.16 -2.48 25.44
C ASP A 100 -1.74 -2.03 26.80
N GLY A 101 -0.90 -1.51 27.70
CA GLY A 101 -1.29 -1.07 29.03
C GLY A 101 -1.34 -2.20 30.06
N ARG A 102 -0.97 -3.44 29.72
CA ARG A 102 -0.88 -4.53 30.70
C ARG A 102 0.33 -4.33 31.63
N VAL A 103 0.19 -4.68 32.90
CA VAL A 103 1.29 -4.70 33.87
C VAL A 103 1.48 -6.13 34.37
N THR A 104 2.68 -6.70 34.24
CA THR A 104 2.99 -8.06 34.75
C THR A 104 4.12 -8.03 35.76
N ASP A 105 4.22 -9.08 36.57
CA ASP A 105 5.48 -9.41 37.25
C ASP A 105 6.51 -10.01 36.27
N PHE A 106 7.75 -10.23 36.73
CA PHE A 106 8.82 -10.85 35.93
C PHE A 106 8.60 -12.33 35.59
N THR A 107 7.63 -12.98 36.23
CA THR A 107 7.23 -14.36 35.90
C THR A 107 6.12 -14.42 34.85
N GLY A 108 5.65 -13.26 34.38
CA GLY A 108 4.63 -13.12 33.34
C GLY A 108 3.20 -13.12 33.87
N ASN A 109 2.98 -13.13 35.19
CA ASN A 109 1.62 -13.01 35.72
C ASN A 109 1.16 -11.57 35.60
N ASN A 110 -0.06 -11.38 35.09
CA ASN A 110 -0.70 -10.08 35.10
C ASN A 110 -0.94 -9.64 36.55
N VAL A 111 -0.56 -8.40 36.89
CA VAL A 111 -0.72 -7.79 38.22
C VAL A 111 -1.57 -6.52 38.17
N GLY A 112 -1.89 -6.02 36.98
CA GLY A 112 -2.68 -4.80 36.84
C GLY A 112 -2.70 -4.20 35.44
N SER A 113 -3.19 -2.97 35.35
CA SER A 113 -3.20 -2.18 34.12
C SER A 113 -2.67 -0.78 34.35
N TYR A 114 -1.98 -0.24 33.35
CA TYR A 114 -1.45 1.11 33.32
C TYR A 114 -2.34 1.98 32.42
N ALA A 115 -2.81 3.11 32.96
CA ALA A 115 -3.54 4.13 32.21
C ALA A 115 -3.22 5.51 32.79
N ASP A 116 -2.96 6.48 31.92
CA ASP A 116 -2.79 7.90 32.27
C ASP A 116 -1.80 8.17 33.43
N GLY A 117 -0.67 7.46 33.45
CA GLY A 117 0.36 7.64 34.47
C GLY A 117 0.06 6.92 35.80
N VAL A 118 -0.96 6.06 35.84
CA VAL A 118 -1.42 5.35 37.03
C VAL A 118 -1.54 3.85 36.76
N ILE A 119 -1.02 3.03 37.67
CA ILE A 119 -1.22 1.59 37.67
C ILE A 119 -2.38 1.25 38.59
N HIS A 120 -3.31 0.43 38.10
CA HIS A 120 -4.48 -0.06 38.80
C HIS A 120 -4.36 -1.57 39.01
N ASN A 121 -4.82 -2.06 40.16
CA ASN A 121 -4.97 -3.51 40.38
C ASN A 121 -6.23 -4.04 39.67
N PHE A 122 -6.48 -5.35 39.77
CA PHE A 122 -7.68 -5.99 39.19
C PHE A 122 -9.02 -5.50 39.75
N ALA A 123 -9.03 -4.83 40.90
CA ALA A 123 -10.23 -4.20 41.46
C ALA A 123 -10.43 -2.75 40.95
N GLY A 124 -9.53 -2.24 40.10
CA GLY A 124 -9.56 -0.88 39.58
C GLY A 124 -9.04 0.17 40.57
N GLU A 125 -8.41 -0.25 41.67
CA GLU A 125 -7.85 0.66 42.66
C GLU A 125 -6.43 1.10 42.26
N PRO A 126 -6.08 2.39 42.41
CA PRO A 126 -4.76 2.88 42.04
C PRO A 126 -3.70 2.35 43.03
N VAL A 127 -2.73 1.59 42.52
CA VAL A 127 -1.62 1.03 43.31
C VAL A 127 -0.32 1.81 43.15
N MET A 128 -0.15 2.55 42.05
CA MET A 128 1.00 3.43 41.84
C MET A 128 0.62 4.60 40.93
N GLN A 129 0.96 5.83 41.30
CA GLN A 129 0.65 7.05 40.54
C GLN A 129 1.92 7.79 40.15
N GLY A 130 1.86 8.57 39.07
CA GLY A 130 2.98 9.38 38.59
C GLY A 130 4.04 8.56 37.83
N VAL A 131 3.62 7.44 37.23
CA VAL A 131 4.48 6.60 36.41
C VAL A 131 4.66 7.26 35.04
N ASP A 132 5.87 7.70 34.74
CA ASP A 132 6.22 8.31 33.46
C ASP A 132 7.03 7.32 32.61
N LEU A 133 6.41 6.78 31.56
CA LEU A 133 7.05 5.80 30.67
C LEU A 133 8.22 6.38 29.87
N THR A 134 8.32 7.71 29.73
CA THR A 134 9.38 8.35 28.93
C THR A 134 10.75 8.27 29.60
N VAL A 135 10.78 8.04 30.92
CA VAL A 135 12.00 7.95 31.72
C VAL A 135 12.34 6.53 32.17
N LEU A 136 11.49 5.54 31.84
CA LEU A 136 11.72 4.14 32.20
C LEU A 136 12.58 3.42 31.13
N PRO A 137 13.52 2.55 31.55
CA PRO A 137 14.28 1.73 30.62
C PRO A 137 13.38 0.70 29.91
N ILE A 138 13.62 0.51 28.62
CA ILE A 138 12.87 -0.42 27.77
C ILE A 138 13.66 -1.71 27.59
N CYS A 139 13.06 -2.85 27.94
CA CYS A 139 13.59 -4.17 27.64
C CYS A 139 13.01 -4.67 26.32
N GLN A 140 13.87 -5.12 25.40
CA GLN A 140 13.49 -5.62 24.07
C GLN A 140 13.09 -7.09 24.12
N PRO A 141 12.22 -7.57 23.21
CA PRO A 141 11.86 -8.98 23.15
C PRO A 141 13.09 -9.84 22.83
N ASN A 142 13.23 -10.94 23.56
CA ASN A 142 14.33 -11.89 23.45
C ASN A 142 13.85 -13.34 23.43
N ALA A 143 12.54 -13.56 23.27
CA ALA A 143 11.95 -14.88 23.14
C ALA A 143 10.82 -14.91 22.11
N THR A 144 10.65 -16.06 21.47
CA THR A 144 9.57 -16.33 20.52
C THR A 144 8.66 -17.40 21.09
N VAL A 145 7.35 -17.28 20.87
CA VAL A 145 6.37 -18.30 21.27
C VAL A 145 6.08 -19.17 20.05
N ASP A 146 6.22 -20.49 20.20
CA ASP A 146 5.72 -21.42 19.19
C ASP A 146 4.19 -21.33 19.15
N PRO A 147 3.59 -20.94 18.01
CA PRO A 147 2.15 -20.68 17.92
C PRO A 147 1.29 -21.96 18.02
N HIS A 148 1.88 -23.15 17.93
CA HIS A 148 1.16 -24.43 18.01
C HIS A 148 1.28 -25.08 19.39
N THR A 149 2.41 -24.91 20.08
CA THR A 149 2.67 -25.55 21.39
C THR A 149 2.61 -24.59 22.56
N GLY A 150 2.65 -23.27 22.31
CA GLY A 150 2.78 -22.24 23.35
C GLY A 150 4.15 -22.21 24.01
N GLU A 151 5.13 -22.97 23.51
CA GLU A 151 6.45 -23.10 24.09
C GLU A 151 7.28 -21.84 23.82
N VAL A 152 7.86 -21.28 24.89
CA VAL A 152 8.66 -20.03 24.81
C VAL A 152 10.12 -20.38 24.60
N THR A 153 10.67 -20.00 23.44
CA THR A 153 12.09 -20.21 23.09
C THR A 153 12.87 -18.91 23.17
N VAL A 154 13.93 -18.87 23.98
CA VAL A 154 14.80 -17.69 24.12
C VAL A 154 15.77 -17.60 22.93
N VAL A 155 15.77 -16.46 22.24
CA VAL A 155 16.59 -16.22 21.05
C VAL A 155 17.99 -15.76 21.50
N SER A 156 18.97 -16.67 21.53
CA SER A 156 20.37 -16.32 21.82
C SER A 156 21.15 -16.10 20.53
N SER A 157 21.79 -14.93 20.38
CA SER A 157 22.60 -14.60 19.21
C SER A 157 24.02 -15.18 19.30
N SER A 158 24.25 -16.35 18.70
CA SER A 158 25.58 -16.77 18.24
C SER A 158 25.48 -17.83 17.13
N SER A 159 26.28 -17.62 16.08
CA SER A 159 26.27 -18.16 14.72
C SER A 159 26.75 -19.61 14.50
N VAL A 160 26.25 -20.28 13.44
CA VAL A 160 26.97 -20.78 12.22
C VAL A 160 26.29 -22.04 11.62
N GLY A 161 25.75 -21.90 10.40
CA GLY A 161 26.00 -22.75 9.20
C GLY A 161 25.47 -24.20 9.09
N GLY A 162 24.70 -24.45 8.02
CA GLY A 162 24.86 -25.65 7.19
C GLY A 162 23.60 -26.47 6.81
N THR A 163 23.23 -26.36 5.52
CA THR A 163 22.65 -27.40 4.62
C THR A 163 21.25 -28.01 4.88
N GLU A 164 20.39 -27.85 3.86
CA GLU A 164 19.20 -28.68 3.50
C GLU A 164 19.55 -30.16 3.16
N PRO A 165 18.58 -31.06 2.84
CA PRO A 165 17.13 -31.11 3.16
C PRO A 165 16.64 -32.53 3.56
N THR A 166 15.50 -32.68 4.26
CA THR A 166 14.63 -33.90 4.20
C THR A 166 13.24 -33.67 4.77
N ASP A 167 12.21 -33.99 3.97
CA ASP A 167 10.85 -34.36 4.38
C ASP A 167 10.84 -35.85 4.80
N PRO A 168 10.03 -36.31 5.79
CA PRO A 168 8.74 -36.92 5.44
C PRO A 168 7.60 -36.75 6.48
N THR A 169 6.40 -36.42 5.98
CA THR A 169 5.10 -37.16 6.12
C THR A 169 4.49 -37.49 7.52
N SER A 170 3.21 -37.09 7.66
CA SER A 170 2.01 -37.81 8.20
C SER A 170 1.43 -37.50 9.60
N SER A 171 0.14 -37.09 9.59
CA SER A 171 -1.06 -37.40 10.45
C SER A 171 -0.91 -37.60 11.98
N VAL A 172 -1.79 -37.14 12.88
CA VAL A 172 -3.22 -37.52 13.10
C VAL A 172 -3.94 -36.53 14.07
N GLU A 173 -5.28 -36.55 14.01
CA GLU A 173 -6.40 -35.99 14.80
C GLU A 173 -6.24 -35.60 16.30
N GLY A 174 -7.01 -34.57 16.71
CA GLY A 174 -7.39 -34.30 18.10
C GLY A 174 -8.26 -33.03 18.27
N THR A 175 -9.51 -33.22 18.70
CA THR A 175 -10.63 -32.28 18.92
C THR A 175 -10.48 -31.23 20.05
N GLU A 176 -10.92 -29.97 19.79
CA GLU A 176 -11.71 -28.95 20.56
C GLU A 176 -11.65 -28.85 22.12
N PRO A 177 -11.98 -27.70 22.79
CA PRO A 177 -12.73 -26.51 22.31
C PRO A 177 -12.20 -25.09 22.74
N VAL A 178 -12.71 -24.05 22.04
CA VAL A 178 -12.84 -22.58 22.32
C VAL A 178 -12.21 -21.92 23.56
N GLU A 179 -11.54 -20.77 23.33
CA GLU A 179 -11.93 -19.47 23.93
C GLU A 179 -11.73 -18.31 22.94
N ALA A 180 -12.77 -17.50 22.80
CA ALA A 180 -12.82 -16.31 21.98
C ALA A 180 -12.19 -15.12 22.73
N SER A 181 -11.32 -14.36 22.06
CA SER A 181 -10.94 -13.02 22.53
C SER A 181 -11.33 -12.00 21.48
N SER A 182 -12.49 -11.40 21.74
CA SER A 182 -13.01 -10.20 21.12
C SER A 182 -12.08 -9.01 21.42
N SER A 183 -11.63 -8.32 20.38
CA SER A 183 -11.31 -6.90 20.51
C SER A 183 -11.78 -6.20 19.24
N SER A 184 -13.03 -5.75 19.31
CA SER A 184 -13.62 -4.83 18.36
C SER A 184 -12.93 -3.47 18.52
N ALA A 185 -11.91 -3.19 17.71
CA ALA A 185 -11.57 -1.81 17.41
C ALA A 185 -12.65 -1.28 16.46
N GLU A 186 -13.38 -0.24 16.86
CA GLU A 186 -14.31 0.43 15.96
C GLU A 186 -13.57 0.92 14.71
N PRO A 187 -14.06 0.66 13.49
CA PRO A 187 -13.42 1.16 12.29
C PRO A 187 -13.42 2.70 12.27
N VAL A 188 -12.25 3.26 11.94
CA VAL A 188 -12.02 4.71 11.88
C VAL A 188 -13.00 5.36 10.90
N LYS A 189 -13.87 6.23 11.42
CA LYS A 189 -14.79 7.05 10.63
C LYS A 189 -14.03 7.86 9.58
N THR A 190 -14.61 8.01 8.39
CA THR A 190 -14.16 8.88 7.29
C THR A 190 -14.17 10.39 7.62
N THR A 191 -14.42 10.75 8.88
CA THR A 191 -14.51 12.11 9.38
C THR A 191 -13.43 12.35 10.44
N GLY A 192 -12.30 12.90 9.97
CA GLY A 192 -11.13 13.23 10.77
C GLY A 192 -10.20 14.13 9.97
N ASN A 193 -9.25 14.81 10.63
CA ASN A 193 -8.16 15.45 9.90
C ASN A 193 -7.21 14.33 9.44
N PRO A 194 -7.10 14.06 8.13
CA PRO A 194 -6.32 12.91 7.69
C PRO A 194 -4.83 13.00 8.00
N GLU A 195 -4.30 14.21 8.23
CA GLU A 195 -2.92 14.42 8.68
C GLU A 195 -2.70 14.10 10.17
N GLU A 196 -3.75 14.13 10.99
CA GLU A 196 -3.67 13.74 12.39
C GLU A 196 -3.91 12.24 12.58
N ASP A 197 -4.69 11.62 11.69
CA ASP A 197 -5.01 10.20 11.80
C ASP A 197 -3.77 9.31 11.69
N ILE A 198 -2.83 9.63 10.80
CA ILE A 198 -1.59 8.85 10.65
C ILE A 198 -0.72 8.84 11.91
N LYS A 199 -0.79 9.91 12.74
CA LYS A 199 0.02 10.03 13.97
C LYS A 199 -0.42 9.07 15.08
N LYS A 200 -1.60 8.45 14.95
CA LYS A 200 -2.12 7.46 15.90
C LYS A 200 -1.49 6.07 15.72
N TYR A 201 -0.78 5.85 14.60
CA TYR A 201 -0.23 4.55 14.24
C TYR A 201 1.26 4.46 14.59
N PRO A 202 1.75 3.27 14.99
CA PRO A 202 3.18 3.07 15.20
C PRO A 202 3.95 3.27 13.90
N VAL A 203 5.11 3.93 14.01
CA VAL A 203 6.03 4.16 12.89
C VAL A 203 7.06 3.03 12.86
N PRO A 204 7.12 2.21 11.80
CA PRO A 204 8.09 1.13 11.69
C PRO A 204 9.50 1.69 11.50
N THR A 205 10.49 0.99 12.05
CA THR A 205 11.90 1.25 11.75
C THR A 205 12.28 0.50 10.48
N LEU A 206 12.70 1.21 9.43
CA LEU A 206 13.04 0.63 8.15
C LEU A 206 14.56 0.52 7.97
N LYS A 207 14.99 -0.59 7.36
CA LYS A 207 16.39 -0.80 6.99
C LYS A 207 16.69 -0.10 5.67
N ASN A 208 17.95 0.22 5.43
CA ASN A 208 18.39 0.62 4.09
C ASN A 208 18.44 -0.61 3.19
N ILE A 209 17.75 -0.56 2.05
CA ILE A 209 17.64 -1.62 1.06
C ILE A 209 18.23 -1.22 -0.31
N LEU A 210 18.85 -0.05 -0.41
CA LEU A 210 19.58 0.33 -1.62
C LEU A 210 20.69 -0.69 -1.91
N GLY A 211 20.71 -1.21 -3.13
CA GLY A 211 21.66 -2.23 -3.57
C GLY A 211 21.28 -3.68 -3.27
N ASN A 212 20.05 -3.96 -2.81
CA ASN A 212 19.59 -5.34 -2.59
C ASN A 212 19.41 -6.18 -3.88
N GLY A 213 19.46 -5.55 -5.05
CA GLY A 213 19.37 -6.20 -6.36
C GLY A 213 17.96 -6.32 -6.93
N THR A 214 16.93 -5.90 -6.18
CA THR A 214 15.52 -5.99 -6.58
C THR A 214 14.98 -4.61 -6.94
N SER A 215 15.15 -4.24 -8.20
CA SER A 215 14.82 -2.89 -8.68
C SER A 215 13.44 -2.79 -9.31
N GLY A 216 12.87 -1.59 -9.27
CA GLY A 216 11.58 -1.27 -9.86
C GLY A 216 11.47 0.21 -10.20
N TRP A 217 10.32 0.61 -10.72
CA TRP A 217 9.99 2.02 -10.94
C TRP A 217 8.51 2.28 -10.67
N ASN A 218 8.20 3.50 -10.25
CA ASN A 218 6.82 3.91 -10.08
C ASN A 218 6.28 4.54 -11.35
N THR A 219 4.99 4.39 -11.57
CA THR A 219 4.17 5.38 -12.28
C THR A 219 3.19 6.00 -11.30
N ARG A 220 2.23 6.80 -11.77
CA ARG A 220 1.19 7.41 -10.94
C ARG A 220 -0.14 7.43 -11.68
N TYR A 221 -1.23 7.21 -10.96
CA TYR A 221 -2.59 7.31 -11.50
C TYR A 221 -3.63 7.65 -10.42
N TRP A 222 -4.78 8.17 -10.83
CA TRP A 222 -6.00 8.11 -10.03
C TRP A 222 -7.20 8.21 -10.95
N ASP A 223 -7.85 7.07 -11.19
CA ASP A 223 -9.02 6.95 -12.06
C ASP A 223 -10.35 6.97 -11.27
N ALA A 224 -10.27 6.85 -9.94
CA ALA A 224 -11.38 6.64 -9.01
C ALA A 224 -12.21 5.36 -9.25
N CYS A 225 -11.75 4.44 -10.09
CA CYS A 225 -12.43 3.18 -10.35
C CYS A 225 -12.47 2.33 -9.07
N LYS A 226 -13.45 1.44 -8.96
CA LYS A 226 -13.42 0.41 -7.93
C LYS A 226 -12.14 -0.44 -8.11
N PRO A 227 -11.33 -0.65 -7.06
CA PRO A 227 -10.09 -1.41 -7.15
C PRO A 227 -10.35 -2.88 -7.49
N HIS A 228 -9.47 -3.51 -8.28
CA HIS A 228 -9.56 -4.95 -8.62
C HIS A 228 -9.60 -5.83 -7.38
N CYS A 229 -8.81 -5.50 -6.34
CA CYS A 229 -8.75 -6.27 -5.09
C CYS A 229 -9.99 -6.15 -4.21
N SER A 230 -10.99 -5.37 -4.64
CA SER A 230 -12.31 -5.40 -4.01
C SER A 230 -13.22 -6.51 -4.55
N GLN A 231 -12.75 -7.27 -5.54
CA GLN A 231 -13.47 -8.39 -6.12
C GLN A 231 -13.05 -9.70 -5.47
N THR A 232 -14.02 -10.55 -5.19
CA THR A 232 -13.75 -11.91 -4.72
C THR A 232 -13.76 -12.92 -5.87
N SER A 233 -13.06 -14.04 -5.68
CA SER A 233 -13.15 -15.23 -6.56
C SER A 233 -13.14 -16.51 -5.73
N THR A 234 -13.64 -17.61 -6.27
CA THR A 234 -13.52 -18.94 -5.63
C THR A 234 -12.12 -19.55 -5.86
N ASP A 235 -11.53 -19.32 -7.02
CA ASP A 235 -10.21 -19.86 -7.39
C ASP A 235 -9.03 -18.91 -7.09
N GLY A 236 -9.31 -17.68 -6.65
CA GLY A 236 -8.30 -16.64 -6.45
C GLY A 236 -7.67 -16.12 -7.75
N ALA A 237 -8.37 -16.28 -8.88
CA ALA A 237 -7.91 -15.79 -10.18
C ALA A 237 -7.45 -14.33 -10.10
N GLU A 238 -6.34 -14.05 -10.78
CA GLU A 238 -5.72 -12.71 -10.84
C GLU A 238 -5.32 -12.13 -9.47
N GLY A 239 -5.13 -12.98 -8.45
CA GLY A 239 -4.72 -12.53 -7.12
C GLY A 239 -5.86 -12.00 -6.25
N LYS A 240 -7.13 -12.21 -6.67
CA LYS A 240 -8.32 -11.83 -5.89
C LYS A 240 -8.41 -12.62 -4.58
N PRO A 241 -8.92 -11.99 -3.50
CA PRO A 241 -9.32 -12.68 -2.28
C PRO A 241 -10.19 -13.91 -2.56
N LYS A 242 -9.80 -15.04 -1.96
CA LYS A 242 -10.57 -16.29 -2.01
C LYS A 242 -11.65 -16.26 -0.94
N ILE A 243 -12.84 -16.74 -1.30
CA ILE A 243 -13.99 -16.81 -0.40
C ILE A 243 -14.53 -18.23 -0.21
N ASN A 244 -13.65 -19.24 -0.25
CA ASN A 244 -14.08 -20.63 -0.07
C ASN A 244 -14.35 -20.94 1.41
N THR A 245 -13.49 -20.43 2.30
CA THR A 245 -13.67 -20.50 3.75
C THR A 245 -13.50 -19.10 4.35
N GLN A 246 -14.07 -18.91 5.54
CA GLN A 246 -13.92 -17.67 6.28
C GLN A 246 -12.44 -17.41 6.63
N GLU A 247 -11.70 -18.45 7.01
CA GLU A 247 -10.27 -18.39 7.33
C GLU A 247 -9.42 -17.95 6.13
N GLU A 248 -9.67 -18.49 4.93
CA GLU A 248 -8.97 -18.06 3.72
C GLU A 248 -9.24 -16.58 3.40
N TYR A 249 -10.48 -16.13 3.65
CA TYR A 249 -10.88 -14.76 3.38
C TYR A 249 -10.24 -13.78 4.37
N GLU A 250 -10.22 -14.13 5.66
CA GLU A 250 -9.55 -13.38 6.73
C GLU A 250 -8.03 -13.30 6.50
N ALA A 251 -7.41 -14.43 6.12
CA ALA A 251 -5.98 -14.49 5.84
C ALA A 251 -5.55 -13.60 4.64
N SER A 252 -6.48 -13.25 3.76
CA SER A 252 -6.24 -12.31 2.65
C SER A 252 -6.41 -10.84 3.03
N HIS A 253 -6.66 -10.54 4.31
CA HIS A 253 -7.09 -9.22 4.80
C HIS A 253 -8.39 -8.74 4.13
N TYR A 254 -9.27 -9.67 3.79
CA TYR A 254 -10.51 -9.44 3.07
C TYR A 254 -10.29 -8.76 1.70
N THR A 255 -11.30 -8.02 1.24
CA THR A 255 -11.27 -7.21 0.02
C THR A 255 -10.83 -5.77 0.30
N ALA A 256 -10.27 -5.13 -0.72
CA ALA A 256 -10.11 -3.68 -0.73
C ALA A 256 -11.47 -2.99 -0.57
N ARG A 257 -11.53 -1.96 0.28
CA ARG A 257 -12.70 -1.11 0.51
C ARG A 257 -13.19 -0.49 -0.79
N VAL A 258 -14.51 -0.35 -0.88
CA VAL A 258 -15.19 0.33 -1.98
C VAL A 258 -16.12 1.36 -1.38
N CYS A 259 -16.11 2.55 -1.95
CA CYS A 259 -16.98 3.63 -1.54
C CYS A 259 -17.95 4.00 -2.65
N ASN A 260 -19.09 4.61 -2.32
CA ASN A 260 -19.94 5.23 -3.32
C ASN A 260 -19.43 6.65 -3.68
N ILE A 261 -20.18 7.35 -4.54
CA ILE A 261 -19.91 8.74 -4.96
C ILE A 261 -20.00 9.79 -3.83
N HIS A 262 -20.17 9.38 -2.57
CA HIS A 262 -20.12 10.23 -1.40
C HIS A 262 -18.96 9.90 -0.47
N ASP A 263 -18.05 9.02 -0.92
CA ASP A 263 -16.95 8.50 -0.11
C ASP A 263 -17.42 7.79 1.17
N ILE A 264 -18.57 7.12 1.06
CA ILE A 264 -19.12 6.27 2.12
C ILE A 264 -18.90 4.82 1.69
N GLU A 265 -18.31 4.02 2.59
CA GLU A 265 -18.07 2.61 2.32
C GLU A 265 -19.39 1.88 2.01
N ILE A 266 -19.36 1.05 0.98
CA ILE A 266 -20.45 0.17 0.55
C ILE A 266 -19.93 -1.27 0.52
N PRO A 267 -20.80 -2.29 0.63
CA PRO A 267 -20.36 -3.68 0.54
C PRO A 267 -19.56 -3.94 -0.73
N THR A 268 -18.53 -4.79 -0.65
CA THR A 268 -17.73 -5.17 -1.82
C THR A 268 -18.46 -6.21 -2.69
N PHE A 269 -19.35 -6.98 -2.07
CA PHE A 269 -20.32 -7.86 -2.70
C PHE A 269 -21.63 -7.91 -1.91
N THR A 270 -22.73 -8.16 -2.62
CA THR A 270 -24.07 -8.30 -2.07
C THR A 270 -24.65 -9.65 -2.48
N TYR A 271 -25.88 -9.95 -2.05
CA TYR A 271 -26.68 -10.89 -2.82
C TYR A 271 -26.76 -10.48 -4.28
N SER A 272 -26.88 -11.45 -5.17
CA SER A 272 -26.95 -11.24 -6.61
C SER A 272 -28.27 -10.57 -6.99
N LYS A 273 -28.24 -9.75 -8.06
CA LYS A 273 -29.46 -9.21 -8.68
C LYS A 273 -30.47 -10.31 -9.05
N GLY A 274 -29.98 -11.53 -9.36
CA GLY A 274 -30.77 -12.70 -9.70
C GLY A 274 -31.33 -13.49 -8.52
N LEU A 275 -31.15 -13.04 -7.27
CA LEU A 275 -31.62 -13.75 -6.07
C LEU A 275 -33.10 -14.14 -6.19
N GLU A 276 -33.45 -15.42 -6.00
CA GLU A 276 -34.82 -15.90 -6.16
C GLU A 276 -35.10 -17.17 -5.33
N ARG A 277 -36.35 -17.65 -5.36
CA ARG A 277 -36.86 -18.74 -4.50
C ARG A 277 -35.97 -19.98 -4.48
N TYR A 278 -35.45 -20.41 -5.64
CA TYR A 278 -34.69 -21.65 -5.80
C TYR A 278 -33.20 -21.41 -6.04
N TRP A 279 -32.74 -20.16 -5.93
CA TRP A 279 -31.35 -19.83 -6.23
C TRP A 279 -30.85 -18.66 -5.39
N ILE A 280 -29.76 -18.93 -4.66
CA ILE A 280 -28.96 -17.95 -3.95
C ILE A 280 -27.65 -17.75 -4.70
N GLY A 281 -27.23 -16.50 -4.78
CA GLY A 281 -25.92 -16.16 -5.30
C GLY A 281 -25.48 -14.83 -4.73
N ILE A 282 -24.17 -14.64 -4.72
CA ILE A 282 -23.53 -13.37 -4.38
C ILE A 282 -22.97 -12.74 -5.65
N GLN A 283 -22.87 -11.42 -5.66
CA GLN A 283 -22.33 -10.68 -6.79
C GLN A 283 -21.49 -9.52 -6.27
N ASN A 284 -20.32 -9.33 -6.86
CA ASN A 284 -19.47 -8.17 -6.61
C ASN A 284 -20.23 -6.87 -6.95
N THR A 285 -20.06 -5.86 -6.10
CA THR A 285 -20.60 -4.51 -6.34
C THR A 285 -20.07 -3.98 -7.68
N PRO A 286 -20.92 -3.43 -8.56
CA PRO A 286 -20.51 -2.93 -9.88
C PRO A 286 -19.41 -1.86 -9.80
N ASN A 287 -18.55 -1.77 -10.82
CA ASN A 287 -17.52 -0.74 -10.91
C ASN A 287 -18.10 0.55 -11.51
N ALA A 288 -17.77 1.71 -10.94
CA ALA A 288 -18.12 3.01 -11.51
C ALA A 288 -17.44 3.27 -12.88
N CYS A 289 -16.36 2.54 -13.21
CA CYS A 289 -15.69 2.63 -14.50
C CYS A 289 -16.25 1.70 -15.59
N ASP A 290 -17.28 0.90 -15.29
CA ASP A 290 -17.95 0.09 -16.30
C ASP A 290 -18.93 0.96 -17.13
N GLU A 291 -18.98 0.76 -18.45
CA GLU A 291 -19.68 1.63 -19.43
C GLU A 291 -21.23 1.62 -19.37
N ALA A 292 -21.85 1.01 -18.35
CA ALA A 292 -23.31 0.92 -18.23
C ALA A 292 -23.87 2.03 -17.33
N GLN A 293 -24.59 2.98 -17.94
CA GLN A 293 -25.24 4.10 -17.27
C GLN A 293 -26.25 3.68 -16.16
N PRO A 294 -26.32 4.41 -15.03
CA PRO A 294 -25.43 5.50 -14.65
C PRO A 294 -24.19 4.96 -13.91
N ALA A 295 -23.02 5.33 -14.42
CA ALA A 295 -21.71 5.08 -13.79
C ALA A 295 -21.59 5.65 -12.37
N THR A 296 -22.45 6.61 -11.98
CA THR A 296 -22.51 7.16 -10.61
C THR A 296 -23.05 6.17 -9.58
N GLY A 297 -23.78 5.14 -10.02
CA GLY A 297 -24.38 4.12 -9.15
C GLY A 297 -23.43 2.98 -8.79
N GLY A 298 -22.24 2.93 -9.40
CA GLY A 298 -21.20 1.94 -9.11
C GLY A 298 -20.38 2.27 -7.87
N GLY A 299 -19.47 1.37 -7.54
CA GLY A 299 -18.43 1.55 -6.54
C GLY A 299 -17.21 2.28 -7.09
N PHE A 300 -16.59 3.08 -6.23
CA PHE A 300 -15.40 3.88 -6.44
C PHE A 300 -14.30 3.43 -5.48
N THR A 301 -13.06 3.77 -5.79
CA THR A 301 -11.98 3.78 -4.80
C THR A 301 -12.35 4.75 -3.66
N CYS A 302 -12.18 4.32 -2.40
CA CYS A 302 -12.33 5.21 -1.24
C CYS A 302 -11.21 6.25 -1.21
N THR A 303 -11.54 7.52 -0.96
CA THR A 303 -10.55 8.60 -1.07
C THR A 303 -9.49 8.55 0.01
N ASP A 304 -9.77 7.92 1.16
CA ASP A 304 -8.79 7.71 2.23
C ASP A 304 -7.70 6.68 1.88
N MET A 305 -7.78 6.05 0.70
CA MET A 305 -6.68 5.31 0.07
C MET A 305 -5.70 6.22 -0.69
N ALA A 306 -5.88 7.54 -0.64
CA ALA A 306 -4.88 8.50 -1.12
C ALA A 306 -3.62 8.47 -0.23
N PRO A 307 -2.43 8.76 -0.79
CA PRO A 307 -1.16 8.58 -0.09
C PRO A 307 -1.03 9.55 1.09
N VAL A 308 -0.15 9.20 2.02
CA VAL A 308 0.08 9.97 3.25
C VAL A 308 1.55 9.97 3.63
N ALA A 309 2.06 11.12 4.07
CA ALA A 309 3.36 11.21 4.70
C ALA A 309 3.23 10.79 6.18
N VAL A 310 4.05 9.83 6.60
CA VAL A 310 4.17 9.46 8.02
C VAL A 310 5.11 10.43 8.73
N ASN A 311 6.21 10.77 8.06
CA ASN A 311 7.17 11.79 8.44
C ASN A 311 7.98 12.21 7.20
N ASP A 312 9.02 13.04 7.37
CA ASP A 312 9.84 13.54 6.26
C ASP A 312 10.56 12.43 5.46
N THR A 313 10.70 11.22 6.00
CA THR A 313 11.47 10.12 5.39
C THR A 313 10.63 8.90 5.04
N LEU A 314 9.41 8.77 5.57
CA LEU A 314 8.50 7.64 5.36
C LEU A 314 7.11 8.11 4.91
N ALA A 315 6.57 7.45 3.89
CA ALA A 315 5.17 7.57 3.47
C ALA A 315 4.50 6.19 3.34
N TYR A 316 3.16 6.21 3.29
CA TYR A 316 2.34 5.07 2.92
C TYR A 316 1.49 5.40 1.70
N ALA A 317 1.27 4.40 0.85
CA ALA A 317 0.41 4.54 -0.32
C ALA A 317 -0.22 3.21 -0.75
N PHE A 318 -1.17 3.30 -1.65
CA PHE A 318 -1.74 2.17 -2.35
C PHE A 318 -1.25 2.15 -3.81
N VAL A 319 -1.13 0.96 -4.39
CA VAL A 319 -0.60 0.78 -5.73
C VAL A 319 -1.43 -0.21 -6.56
N ALA A 320 -1.39 -0.03 -7.87
CA ALA A 320 -1.59 -1.12 -8.81
C ALA A 320 -0.26 -1.85 -9.07
N GLY A 321 -0.23 -3.16 -8.84
CA GLY A 321 0.93 -4.00 -9.11
C GLY A 321 0.64 -5.04 -10.19
N SER A 322 1.70 -5.64 -10.74
CA SER A 322 1.54 -6.74 -11.70
C SER A 322 1.18 -8.02 -10.96
N ALA A 323 0.27 -8.84 -11.49
CA ALA A 323 -0.01 -10.19 -10.97
C ALA A 323 1.23 -11.10 -10.97
N SER A 324 2.28 -10.74 -11.72
CA SER A 324 3.57 -11.43 -11.71
C SER A 324 4.50 -11.04 -10.55
N THR A 325 4.24 -9.89 -9.91
CA THR A 325 5.07 -9.30 -8.85
C THR A 325 4.36 -9.33 -7.49
N THR A 326 3.04 -9.28 -7.47
CA THR A 326 2.25 -9.16 -6.23
C THR A 326 0.86 -9.78 -6.37
N SER A 327 0.17 -9.91 -5.23
CA SER A 327 -1.25 -10.24 -5.12
C SER A 327 -1.94 -9.21 -4.23
N CYS A 328 -3.27 -9.19 -4.24
CA CYS A 328 -4.06 -8.28 -3.42
C CYS A 328 -3.72 -8.38 -1.92
N GLY A 329 -3.68 -7.22 -1.25
CA GLY A 329 -3.44 -7.12 0.19
C GLY A 329 -1.98 -7.26 0.62
N LYS A 330 -1.04 -7.47 -0.31
CA LYS A 330 0.40 -7.56 -0.01
C LYS A 330 1.06 -6.20 0.09
N CYS A 331 2.04 -6.07 0.99
CA CYS A 331 2.80 -4.84 1.19
C CYS A 331 4.27 -4.96 0.78
N PHE A 332 4.80 -3.84 0.31
CA PHE A 332 6.17 -3.74 -0.18
C PHE A 332 6.81 -2.48 0.38
N HIS A 333 8.03 -2.61 0.88
CA HIS A 333 8.88 -1.51 1.26
C HIS A 333 9.73 -1.13 0.05
N LEU A 334 9.64 0.13 -0.37
CA LEU A 334 10.42 0.71 -1.46
C LEU A 334 11.36 1.78 -0.89
N GLN A 335 12.59 1.81 -1.40
CA GLN A 335 13.53 2.89 -1.12
C GLN A 335 14.06 3.50 -2.42
N TYR A 336 13.89 4.82 -2.57
CA TYR A 336 14.22 5.54 -3.79
C TYR A 336 15.73 5.72 -3.97
N ASP A 337 16.24 5.45 -5.18
CA ASP A 337 17.67 5.52 -5.48
C ASP A 337 18.13 6.89 -6.02
N GLY A 338 17.16 7.76 -6.33
CA GLY A 338 17.39 9.10 -6.86
C GLY A 338 17.49 9.18 -8.38
N SER A 339 17.11 8.11 -9.09
CA SER A 339 17.02 8.04 -10.55
C SER A 339 15.56 7.87 -11.01
N PHE A 340 15.35 7.64 -12.30
CA PHE A 340 14.05 7.34 -12.91
C PHE A 340 14.20 6.32 -14.03
N LYS A 341 13.07 5.73 -14.42
CA LYS A 341 13.01 4.58 -15.34
C LYS A 341 13.75 4.80 -16.66
N ASP A 342 13.66 6.01 -17.21
CA ASP A 342 14.21 6.36 -18.53
C ASP A 342 15.50 7.20 -18.43
N ALA A 343 16.19 7.12 -17.29
CA ALA A 343 17.47 7.78 -17.09
C ALA A 343 18.58 7.12 -17.91
N ASP A 344 19.36 7.93 -18.63
CA ASP A 344 20.53 7.47 -19.37
C ASP A 344 21.63 8.55 -19.44
N GLY A 345 22.68 8.32 -20.22
CA GLY A 345 23.79 9.26 -20.39
C GLY A 345 23.39 10.59 -21.04
N GLY A 346 22.26 10.64 -21.75
CA GLY A 346 21.69 11.85 -22.36
C GLY A 346 20.54 12.47 -21.56
N ASN A 347 19.90 11.72 -20.67
CA ASN A 347 18.80 12.15 -19.82
C ASN A 347 19.08 11.84 -18.35
N ALA A 348 19.89 12.68 -17.71
CA ALA A 348 20.27 12.50 -16.31
C ALA A 348 19.10 12.77 -15.35
N ALA A 349 19.16 12.14 -14.17
CA ALA A 349 18.20 12.34 -13.10
C ALA A 349 18.00 13.83 -12.73
N LYS A 350 16.74 14.27 -12.73
CA LYS A 350 16.32 15.65 -12.42
C LYS A 350 16.41 15.95 -10.90
N ALA A 351 16.28 17.23 -10.55
CA ALA A 351 16.33 17.69 -9.16
C ALA A 351 15.28 17.01 -8.27
N THR A 352 14.08 16.77 -8.80
CA THR A 352 12.97 16.05 -8.15
C THR A 352 13.39 14.64 -7.69
N HIS A 353 13.97 13.84 -8.59
CA HIS A 353 14.46 12.48 -8.28
C HIS A 353 15.57 12.52 -7.22
N LYS A 354 16.55 13.43 -7.38
CA LYS A 354 17.66 13.57 -6.43
C LYS A 354 17.17 13.94 -5.03
N ALA A 355 16.13 14.78 -4.93
CA ALA A 355 15.51 15.15 -3.66
C ALA A 355 14.71 14.01 -3.01
N LEU A 356 14.19 13.07 -3.81
CA LEU A 356 13.48 11.90 -3.32
C LEU A 356 14.41 10.79 -2.80
N LYS A 357 15.69 10.80 -3.20
CA LYS A 357 16.67 9.77 -2.88
C LYS A 357 16.72 9.43 -1.39
N GLY A 358 16.69 8.15 -1.07
CA GLY A 358 16.82 7.61 0.28
C GLY A 358 15.52 7.59 1.08
N LYS A 359 14.47 8.30 0.65
CA LYS A 359 13.15 8.20 1.27
C LYS A 359 12.57 6.80 1.07
N HIS A 360 11.75 6.42 2.03
CA HIS A 360 11.10 5.13 2.12
C HIS A 360 9.59 5.29 1.91
N ILE A 361 8.98 4.35 1.20
CA ILE A 361 7.53 4.23 1.12
C ILE A 361 7.14 2.78 1.33
N ILE A 362 6.12 2.52 2.16
CA ILE A 362 5.47 1.21 2.20
C ILE A 362 4.19 1.32 1.39
N VAL A 363 4.04 0.45 0.40
CA VAL A 363 2.88 0.42 -0.48
C VAL A 363 2.10 -0.87 -0.28
N MET A 364 0.77 -0.80 -0.39
CA MET A 364 -0.09 -1.99 -0.43
C MET A 364 -0.72 -2.16 -1.81
N ALA A 365 -0.70 -3.39 -2.33
CA ALA A 365 -1.37 -3.73 -3.58
C ALA A 365 -2.90 -3.77 -3.38
N SER A 366 -3.57 -2.69 -3.80
CA SER A 366 -5.03 -2.58 -3.83
C SER A 366 -5.61 -2.85 -5.22
N ASN A 367 -4.78 -2.87 -6.25
CA ASN A 367 -5.21 -3.11 -7.61
C ASN A 367 -4.20 -4.00 -8.34
N ILE A 368 -4.68 -4.72 -9.34
CA ILE A 368 -3.83 -5.48 -10.26
C ILE A 368 -3.95 -4.82 -11.63
N GLY A 369 -2.85 -4.26 -12.11
CA GLY A 369 -2.78 -3.69 -13.45
C GLY A 369 -2.40 -4.77 -14.47
N HIS A 370 -3.11 -4.83 -15.59
CA HIS A 370 -2.74 -5.72 -16.70
C HIS A 370 -1.71 -5.08 -17.65
N ASP A 371 -1.51 -3.77 -17.53
CA ASP A 371 -0.57 -2.94 -18.28
C ASP A 371 0.72 -2.65 -17.50
N VAL A 372 0.79 -3.00 -16.21
CA VAL A 372 1.99 -2.83 -15.38
C VAL A 372 2.95 -4.01 -15.50
N LYS A 373 4.25 -3.68 -15.64
CA LYS A 373 5.32 -4.67 -15.82
C LYS A 373 5.80 -5.24 -14.49
N ALA A 374 6.57 -6.33 -14.56
CA ALA A 374 7.22 -6.87 -13.37
C ALA A 374 8.14 -5.82 -12.73
N GLY A 375 8.01 -5.62 -11.42
CA GLY A 375 8.73 -4.58 -10.67
C GLY A 375 8.20 -3.15 -10.85
N GLN A 376 7.12 -2.93 -11.61
CA GLN A 376 6.42 -1.65 -11.70
C GLN A 376 5.30 -1.58 -10.66
N PHE A 377 5.25 -0.49 -9.89
CA PHE A 377 4.10 -0.16 -9.04
C PHE A 377 3.51 1.19 -9.46
N ASP A 378 2.25 1.18 -9.91
CA ASP A 378 1.52 2.40 -10.24
C ASP A 378 0.93 3.01 -8.97
N LEU A 379 1.46 4.14 -8.50
CA LEU A 379 1.01 4.75 -7.25
C LEU A 379 -0.34 5.43 -7.44
N MET A 380 -1.27 5.16 -6.53
CA MET A 380 -2.53 5.88 -6.45
C MET A 380 -2.24 7.31 -5.96
N VAL A 381 -2.30 8.29 -6.86
CA VAL A 381 -2.01 9.70 -6.59
C VAL A 381 -3.11 10.55 -7.20
N PRO A 382 -3.96 11.22 -6.40
CA PRO A 382 -4.92 12.19 -6.91
C PRO A 382 -4.20 13.26 -7.76
N GLY A 383 -4.66 13.46 -9.00
CA GLY A 383 -3.98 14.33 -9.98
C GLY A 383 -2.84 13.65 -10.77
N GLY A 384 -2.57 12.35 -10.55
CA GLY A 384 -1.59 11.55 -11.29
C GLY A 384 -1.98 11.22 -12.74
N GLY A 385 -3.23 11.48 -13.11
CA GLY A 385 -3.81 11.15 -14.42
C GLY A 385 -4.71 9.92 -14.32
N PRO A 386 -5.89 9.93 -14.93
CA PRO A 386 -6.83 8.80 -14.84
C PRO A 386 -6.42 7.61 -15.73
N GLY A 387 -5.57 7.82 -16.74
CA GLY A 387 -5.17 6.75 -17.65
C GLY A 387 -6.33 6.28 -18.53
N ILE A 388 -6.54 4.97 -18.64
CA ILE A 388 -7.51 4.35 -19.56
C ILE A 388 -8.96 4.63 -19.12
N PHE A 389 -9.23 4.59 -17.81
CA PHE A 389 -10.55 4.76 -17.22
C PHE A 389 -10.64 6.09 -16.47
N ASN A 390 -11.83 6.66 -16.30
CA ASN A 390 -11.97 7.95 -15.60
C ASN A 390 -13.34 8.10 -14.91
N ALA A 391 -13.47 7.54 -13.71
CA ALA A 391 -14.59 7.81 -12.82
C ALA A 391 -14.36 9.06 -11.94
N LEU A 392 -13.13 9.59 -11.85
CA LEU A 392 -12.82 10.78 -11.05
C LEU A 392 -13.66 12.00 -11.47
N ASN A 393 -13.86 12.19 -12.78
CA ASN A 393 -14.71 13.25 -13.30
C ASN A 393 -16.16 13.13 -12.84
N LEU A 394 -16.67 11.91 -12.64
CA LEU A 394 -18.00 11.67 -12.10
C LEU A 394 -18.06 12.01 -10.61
N MET A 395 -17.00 11.67 -9.87
CA MET A 395 -16.93 11.83 -8.42
C MET A 395 -16.84 13.30 -7.99
N VAL A 396 -16.04 14.11 -8.70
CA VAL A 396 -15.78 15.52 -8.38
C VAL A 396 -16.75 16.49 -9.08
N ASP A 397 -17.41 16.06 -10.17
CA ASP A 397 -18.48 16.76 -10.91
C ASP A 397 -18.31 18.29 -11.01
N ARG A 398 -17.17 18.71 -11.56
CA ARG A 398 -16.77 20.10 -11.73
C ARG A 398 -16.19 20.30 -13.13
N SER A 399 -16.80 21.19 -13.91
CA SER A 399 -16.40 21.45 -15.31
C SER A 399 -15.33 22.53 -15.47
N ASP A 400 -15.04 23.28 -14.41
CA ASP A 400 -14.05 24.34 -14.36
C ASP A 400 -12.62 23.85 -14.05
N ILE A 401 -12.46 22.58 -13.67
CA ILE A 401 -11.17 21.99 -13.33
C ILE A 401 -10.35 21.70 -14.60
N VAL A 402 -9.09 22.12 -14.59
CA VAL A 402 -8.09 21.71 -15.58
C VAL A 402 -7.40 20.43 -15.08
N TRP A 403 -7.87 19.27 -15.56
CA TRP A 403 -7.42 17.95 -15.08
C TRP A 403 -5.98 17.55 -15.48
N GLY A 404 -5.30 18.35 -16.29
CA GLY A 404 -3.99 18.02 -16.83
C GLY A 404 -4.04 16.92 -17.90
N ALA A 405 -2.96 16.15 -18.04
CA ALA A 405 -2.85 15.13 -19.07
C ALA A 405 -3.56 13.82 -18.66
N GLN A 406 -4.07 13.08 -19.64
CA GLN A 406 -4.68 11.75 -19.40
C GLN A 406 -3.71 10.79 -18.70
N TYR A 407 -2.46 10.76 -19.15
CA TYR A 407 -1.38 10.01 -18.52
C TYR A 407 -0.39 11.00 -17.91
N GLY A 408 -0.06 10.81 -16.63
CA GLY A 408 0.88 11.67 -15.89
C GLY A 408 0.27 12.95 -15.29
N GLY A 409 -0.98 13.28 -15.64
CA GLY A 409 -1.84 14.21 -14.89
C GLY A 409 -1.28 15.63 -14.78
N PHE A 410 -1.31 16.16 -13.56
CA PHE A 410 -0.87 17.52 -13.24
C PHE A 410 0.61 17.73 -13.50
N LEU A 411 1.47 16.73 -13.21
CA LEU A 411 2.91 16.86 -13.48
C LEU A 411 3.17 17.06 -14.97
N THR A 412 2.56 16.26 -15.83
CA THR A 412 2.76 16.36 -17.28
C THR A 412 2.23 17.69 -17.83
N TYR A 413 1.15 18.21 -17.26
CA TYR A 413 0.71 19.57 -17.57
C TYR A 413 1.75 20.62 -17.16
N CYS A 414 2.29 20.52 -15.95
CA CYS A 414 3.31 21.44 -15.43
C CYS A 414 4.67 21.33 -16.17
N GLN A 415 4.99 20.18 -16.76
CA GLN A 415 6.17 19.97 -17.62
C GLN A 415 6.05 20.62 -19.01
N SER A 416 4.89 21.15 -19.39
CA SER A 416 4.73 21.86 -20.66
C SER A 416 5.60 23.12 -20.72
N ASN A 417 6.02 23.51 -21.94
CA ASN A 417 6.89 24.67 -22.17
C ASN A 417 6.27 25.99 -21.69
N ASP A 418 4.94 26.09 -21.67
CA ASP A 418 4.20 27.28 -21.21
C ASP A 418 4.01 27.31 -19.68
N LYS A 419 4.61 26.36 -18.96
CA LYS A 419 4.58 26.23 -17.50
C LYS A 419 6.01 26.20 -16.97
N CYS A 420 6.50 25.05 -16.51
CA CYS A 420 7.86 24.91 -16.01
C CYS A 420 8.86 24.43 -17.07
N GLY A 421 8.37 23.87 -18.19
CA GLY A 421 9.19 23.11 -19.14
C GLY A 421 9.68 21.78 -18.57
N TYR A 422 10.15 20.87 -19.43
CA TYR A 422 10.55 19.50 -19.03
C TYR A 422 11.74 19.46 -18.05
N ASP A 423 12.63 20.45 -18.12
CA ASP A 423 13.76 20.63 -17.19
C ASP A 423 13.50 21.72 -16.13
N GLY A 424 12.23 21.94 -15.78
CA GLY A 424 11.82 22.87 -14.74
C GLY A 424 12.45 22.61 -13.37
N SER A 425 12.48 23.64 -12.51
CA SER A 425 12.96 23.51 -11.14
C SER A 425 11.99 22.72 -10.26
N LEU A 426 12.51 22.12 -9.18
CA LEU A 426 11.69 21.47 -8.16
C LEU A 426 10.60 22.40 -7.64
N ASP A 427 10.97 23.62 -7.23
CA ASP A 427 10.03 24.62 -6.71
C ASP A 427 8.92 24.98 -7.71
N CYS A 428 9.24 25.05 -9.01
CA CYS A 428 8.24 25.32 -10.05
C CYS A 428 7.23 24.17 -10.15
N TYR A 429 7.71 22.93 -10.20
CA TYR A 429 6.82 21.77 -10.25
C TYR A 429 5.94 21.67 -9.00
N GLN A 430 6.52 21.83 -7.81
CA GLN A 430 5.77 21.77 -6.56
C GLN A 430 4.67 22.85 -6.51
N SER A 431 5.01 24.09 -6.88
CA SER A 431 4.04 25.19 -6.88
C SER A 431 2.94 24.97 -7.91
N CYS A 432 3.30 24.64 -9.15
CA CYS A 432 2.35 24.40 -10.23
C CYS A 432 1.38 23.25 -9.90
N ILE A 433 1.89 22.13 -9.35
CA ILE A 433 1.04 21.00 -8.98
C ILE A 433 0.12 21.38 -7.83
N LYS A 434 0.61 22.07 -6.80
CA LYS A 434 -0.24 22.49 -5.66
C LYS A 434 -1.34 23.45 -6.09
N ASP A 435 -1.06 24.40 -6.97
CA ASP A 435 -2.09 25.28 -7.54
C ASP A 435 -3.20 24.47 -8.24
N MET A 436 -2.82 23.41 -8.99
CA MET A 436 -3.78 22.51 -9.62
C MET A 436 -4.54 21.65 -8.59
N CYS A 437 -3.85 21.15 -7.54
CA CYS A 437 -4.46 20.42 -6.45
C CYS A 437 -5.53 21.25 -5.74
N ASP A 438 -5.22 22.50 -5.42
CA ASP A 438 -6.14 23.42 -4.74
C ASP A 438 -7.33 23.74 -5.64
N ALA A 439 -7.09 24.04 -6.92
CA ALA A 439 -8.15 24.29 -7.88
C ALA A 439 -9.11 23.09 -8.03
N ALA A 440 -8.57 21.86 -8.01
CA ALA A 440 -9.35 20.64 -8.18
C ALA A 440 -10.07 20.18 -6.92
N PHE A 441 -9.42 20.27 -5.75
CA PHE A 441 -9.85 19.53 -4.56
C PHE A 441 -10.10 20.39 -3.32
N ALA A 442 -9.68 21.67 -3.27
CA ALA A 442 -9.80 22.48 -2.05
C ALA A 442 -11.26 22.69 -1.59
N ASP A 443 -12.14 22.97 -2.55
CA ASP A 443 -13.59 23.13 -2.28
C ASP A 443 -14.37 21.82 -2.42
N SER A 444 -13.67 20.69 -2.59
CA SER A 444 -14.32 19.40 -2.70
C SER A 444 -14.71 18.87 -1.31
N LYS A 445 -15.74 18.03 -1.26
CA LYS A 445 -16.09 17.25 -0.05
C LYS A 445 -15.10 16.09 0.23
N TYR A 446 -13.96 16.03 -0.48
CA TYR A 446 -12.99 14.94 -0.43
C TYR A 446 -11.60 15.42 0.03
N PRO A 447 -11.42 15.73 1.33
CA PRO A 447 -10.16 16.25 1.85
C PRO A 447 -8.98 15.30 1.66
N ASN A 448 -9.24 13.99 1.55
CA ASN A 448 -8.18 13.01 1.29
C ASN A 448 -7.56 13.16 -0.11
N LEU A 449 -8.36 13.56 -1.11
CA LEU A 449 -7.84 13.81 -2.47
C LEU A 449 -6.89 15.00 -2.48
N LEU A 450 -7.26 16.08 -1.78
CA LEU A 450 -6.39 17.24 -1.63
C LEU A 450 -5.08 16.87 -0.94
N ARG A 451 -5.13 16.18 0.21
CA ARG A 451 -3.94 15.69 0.92
C ARG A 451 -3.05 14.86 0.00
N GLY A 452 -3.61 13.86 -0.68
CA GLY A 452 -2.84 12.97 -1.56
C GLY A 452 -2.21 13.70 -2.75
N CYS A 453 -2.89 14.72 -3.28
CA CYS A 453 -2.37 15.56 -4.35
C CYS A 453 -1.19 16.43 -3.87
N HIS A 454 -1.34 17.08 -2.72
CA HIS A 454 -0.24 17.86 -2.10
C HIS A 454 0.93 16.98 -1.70
N TRP A 455 0.68 15.78 -1.16
CA TRP A 455 1.70 14.80 -0.84
C TRP A 455 2.62 14.50 -2.04
N PHE A 456 2.05 14.44 -3.25
CA PHE A 456 2.84 14.20 -4.46
C PHE A 456 3.79 15.35 -4.80
N ALA A 457 3.35 16.59 -4.59
CA ALA A 457 4.23 17.75 -4.75
C ALA A 457 5.29 17.78 -3.64
N ASP A 458 4.87 17.70 -2.37
CA ASP A 458 5.72 18.03 -1.23
C ASP A 458 6.59 16.85 -0.80
N TRP A 459 5.99 15.72 -0.42
CA TRP A 459 6.74 14.57 0.09
C TRP A 459 7.42 13.77 -1.01
N TYR A 460 6.69 13.55 -2.11
CA TYR A 460 7.15 12.80 -3.28
C TYR A 460 8.00 13.64 -4.24
N MET A 461 8.24 14.91 -3.92
CA MET A 461 9.12 15.82 -4.65
C MET A 461 8.74 16.02 -6.12
N ALA A 462 7.48 15.79 -6.50
CA ALA A 462 7.01 15.80 -7.88
C ALA A 462 7.89 14.93 -8.81
N ALA A 463 8.43 13.82 -8.31
CA ALA A 463 9.32 12.94 -9.06
C ALA A 463 8.57 12.22 -10.20
N ASP A 464 9.16 12.19 -11.39
CA ASP A 464 8.54 11.62 -12.58
C ASP A 464 9.06 10.22 -12.84
N ASN A 465 8.24 9.23 -12.49
CA ASN A 465 8.54 7.80 -12.62
C ASN A 465 9.88 7.37 -12.00
N PRO A 466 10.12 7.70 -10.71
CA PRO A 466 11.38 7.41 -10.04
C PRO A 466 11.61 5.89 -9.92
N THR A 467 12.88 5.51 -9.85
CA THR A 467 13.32 4.13 -9.59
C THR A 467 13.58 3.89 -8.11
N TYR A 468 13.44 2.64 -7.69
CA TYR A 468 13.63 2.21 -6.31
C TYR A 468 14.18 0.79 -6.24
N GLN A 469 14.67 0.43 -5.05
CA GLN A 469 14.83 -0.96 -4.63
C GLN A 469 13.65 -1.35 -3.73
N TRP A 470 13.25 -2.62 -3.74
CA TRP A 470 12.10 -3.07 -2.97
C TRP A 470 12.28 -4.44 -2.31
N GLU A 471 11.46 -4.70 -1.28
CA GLU A 471 11.28 -5.98 -0.61
C GLU A 471 9.82 -6.14 -0.17
N GLU A 472 9.31 -7.37 -0.07
CA GLU A 472 8.00 -7.64 0.55
C GLU A 472 8.13 -7.50 2.07
N VAL A 473 7.12 -6.90 2.71
CA VAL A 473 7.06 -6.66 4.16
C VAL A 473 5.65 -6.92 4.68
N ASP A 474 5.53 -7.11 6.00
CA ASP A 474 4.23 -7.10 6.66
C ASP A 474 3.56 -5.73 6.52
N CYS A 475 2.24 -5.75 6.40
CA CYS A 475 1.45 -4.53 6.20
C CYS A 475 1.32 -3.74 7.51
N PRO A 476 1.70 -2.45 7.54
CA PRO A 476 1.39 -1.57 8.65
C PRO A 476 -0.12 -1.47 8.89
N GLN A 477 -0.53 -1.39 10.16
CA GLN A 477 -1.94 -1.32 10.54
C GLN A 477 -2.70 -0.18 9.84
N TYR A 478 -2.04 0.96 9.60
CA TYR A 478 -2.63 2.07 8.84
C TYR A 478 -3.11 1.64 7.45
N LEU A 479 -2.31 0.85 6.72
CA LEU A 479 -2.70 0.38 5.39
C LEU A 479 -3.80 -0.68 5.49
N LEU A 480 -3.75 -1.57 6.49
CA LEU A 480 -4.79 -2.57 6.72
C LEU A 480 -6.16 -1.93 7.00
N ASP A 481 -6.22 -0.94 7.90
CA ASP A 481 -7.45 -0.25 8.28
C ASP A 481 -8.07 0.55 7.11
N LYS A 482 -7.25 0.97 6.15
CA LYS A 482 -7.69 1.67 4.94
C LYS A 482 -7.97 0.74 3.77
N TYR A 483 -7.45 -0.49 3.82
CA TYR A 483 -7.67 -1.51 2.80
C TYR A 483 -8.87 -2.38 3.10
N SER A 484 -8.94 -3.00 4.27
CA SER A 484 -9.88 -4.07 4.57
C SER A 484 -11.30 -3.54 4.71
N THR A 485 -12.25 -4.16 3.99
CA THR A 485 -13.67 -3.83 4.16
C THR A 485 -14.13 -4.02 5.60
N THR A 486 -14.95 -3.09 6.06
CA THR A 486 -15.61 -3.12 7.38
C THR A 486 -17.02 -3.72 7.29
N ILE A 487 -17.53 -3.90 6.07
CA ILE A 487 -18.90 -4.36 5.78
C ILE A 487 -18.90 -5.82 5.34
N SER A 488 -18.08 -6.15 4.34
CA SER A 488 -18.06 -7.48 3.71
C SER A 488 -17.02 -8.37 4.40
N THR A 489 -17.11 -8.51 5.73
CA THR A 489 -16.16 -9.27 6.56
C THR A 489 -16.47 -10.77 6.66
N SER A 490 -17.63 -11.21 6.17
CA SER A 490 -18.02 -12.61 6.07
C SER A 490 -18.09 -13.05 4.62
N ILE A 491 -17.77 -14.32 4.34
CA ILE A 491 -18.02 -14.93 3.01
C ILE A 491 -19.52 -15.01 2.65
N GLU A 492 -20.40 -14.81 3.63
CA GLU A 492 -21.85 -14.67 3.45
C GLU A 492 -22.28 -13.20 3.59
N THR A 493 -23.41 -12.85 2.96
CA THR A 493 -24.03 -11.52 3.09
C THR A 493 -25.53 -11.63 3.12
N LYS A 494 -26.19 -10.70 3.81
CA LYS A 494 -27.64 -10.49 3.76
C LYS A 494 -28.06 -9.23 3.02
N ILE A 495 -27.08 -8.45 2.54
CA ILE A 495 -27.32 -7.17 1.91
C ILE A 495 -27.86 -7.43 0.50
N LEU A 496 -28.99 -6.82 0.18
CA LEU A 496 -29.60 -6.91 -1.14
C LEU A 496 -28.82 -6.09 -2.17
N PHE A 497 -28.75 -6.61 -3.39
CA PHE A 497 -28.20 -5.89 -4.53
C PHE A 497 -28.88 -4.54 -4.72
N GLN A 498 -28.08 -3.52 -5.00
CA GLN A 498 -28.55 -2.21 -5.40
C GLN A 498 -27.94 -1.87 -6.76
N SER A 499 -28.78 -1.44 -7.70
CA SER A 499 -28.32 -0.99 -9.01
C SER A 499 -27.71 0.41 -8.97
N ASP A 500 -27.94 1.15 -7.89
CA ASP A 500 -27.48 2.52 -7.73
C ASP A 500 -27.13 2.81 -6.26
N TRP A 501 -25.83 2.89 -5.97
CA TRP A 501 -25.31 3.23 -4.65
C TRP A 501 -25.20 4.74 -4.40
N SER A 502 -25.48 5.60 -5.38
CA SER A 502 -25.42 7.06 -5.22
C SER A 502 -26.52 7.62 -4.30
N ALA A 503 -27.62 6.88 -4.15
CA ALA A 503 -28.69 7.22 -3.23
C ALA A 503 -28.29 7.01 -1.76
N TYR A 504 -27.41 6.04 -1.46
CA TYR A 504 -27.02 5.70 -0.11
C TYR A 504 -26.18 6.82 0.55
N LYS A 505 -26.63 7.32 1.71
CA LYS A 505 -25.95 8.41 2.47
C LYS A 505 -25.44 7.95 3.84
N GLY A 506 -25.29 6.65 4.06
CA GLY A 506 -25.00 6.05 5.37
C GLY A 506 -26.26 5.55 6.08
N GLY A 507 -26.05 4.79 7.15
CA GLY A 507 -27.12 4.12 7.90
C GLY A 507 -27.25 2.64 7.54
N ASP A 508 -28.40 2.04 7.85
CA ASP A 508 -28.61 0.61 7.63
C ASP A 508 -28.71 0.27 6.14
N PHE A 509 -28.09 -0.85 5.75
CA PHE A 509 -28.28 -1.40 4.41
C PHE A 509 -29.65 -2.04 4.27
N ILE A 510 -30.15 -2.09 3.04
CA ILE A 510 -31.32 -2.89 2.71
C ILE A 510 -30.91 -4.37 2.75
N THR A 511 -31.39 -5.11 3.74
CA THR A 511 -31.12 -6.53 3.95
C THR A 511 -32.37 -7.38 3.76
N THR A 512 -32.18 -8.71 3.69
CA THR A 512 -33.27 -9.67 3.73
C THR A 512 -32.93 -10.87 4.60
N ASP A 513 -33.90 -11.28 5.42
CA ASP A 513 -33.89 -12.57 6.13
C ASP A 513 -34.77 -13.62 5.43
N ALA A 514 -35.31 -13.29 4.25
CA ALA A 514 -36.14 -14.21 3.47
C ALA A 514 -35.37 -15.42 2.97
N CYS A 515 -34.04 -15.35 2.92
CA CYS A 515 -33.18 -16.36 2.32
C CYS A 515 -32.29 -17.07 3.35
N ASN A 516 -32.03 -18.36 3.13
CA ASN A 516 -31.11 -19.18 3.90
C ASN A 516 -30.12 -19.91 2.97
N SER A 517 -28.90 -20.18 3.43
CA SER A 517 -27.90 -20.96 2.69
C SER A 517 -28.29 -22.44 2.56
N THR A 518 -29.15 -22.94 3.45
CA THR A 518 -29.72 -24.29 3.38
C THR A 518 -31.18 -24.22 2.90
N PRO A 519 -31.57 -24.98 1.86
CA PRO A 519 -32.93 -24.95 1.38
C PRO A 519 -33.88 -25.67 2.37
N ASN A 520 -35.15 -25.27 2.35
CA ASN A 520 -36.21 -25.96 3.10
C ASN A 520 -36.49 -27.37 2.51
N ALA A 521 -37.43 -28.09 3.11
CA ALA A 521 -37.81 -29.44 2.66
C ALA A 521 -38.35 -29.50 1.21
N GLN A 522 -38.73 -28.36 0.63
CA GLN A 522 -39.21 -28.20 -0.74
C GLN A 522 -38.09 -27.78 -1.71
N GLY A 523 -36.85 -27.63 -1.24
CA GLY A 523 -35.72 -27.18 -2.04
C GLY A 523 -35.68 -25.65 -2.24
N GLU A 524 -36.47 -24.89 -1.48
CA GLU A 524 -36.56 -23.44 -1.59
C GLU A 524 -35.56 -22.78 -0.62
N TYR A 525 -34.76 -21.87 -1.14
CA TYR A 525 -33.78 -21.10 -0.37
C TYR A 525 -34.40 -19.82 0.18
N CYS A 526 -35.38 -19.23 -0.53
CA CYS A 526 -35.94 -17.94 -0.18
C CYS A 526 -37.47 -17.95 -0.12
N ASP A 527 -38.04 -17.26 0.87
CA ASP A 527 -39.46 -16.87 0.89
C ASP A 527 -39.73 -15.83 -0.22
N PRO A 528 -40.54 -16.15 -1.23
CA PRO A 528 -40.80 -15.29 -2.38
C PRO A 528 -41.57 -14.01 -2.03
N GLU A 529 -42.47 -14.05 -1.04
CA GLU A 529 -43.32 -12.91 -0.69
C GLU A 529 -42.52 -11.90 0.13
N GLN A 530 -41.80 -12.40 1.14
CA GLN A 530 -40.92 -11.56 1.94
C GLN A 530 -39.78 -10.97 1.09
N LEU A 531 -39.18 -11.78 0.21
CA LEU A 531 -38.12 -11.31 -0.69
C LEU A 531 -38.61 -10.22 -1.64
N ALA A 532 -39.83 -10.33 -2.17
CA ALA A 532 -40.42 -9.30 -3.03
C ALA A 532 -40.66 -7.99 -2.26
N ALA A 533 -41.11 -8.07 -1.01
CA ALA A 533 -41.29 -6.91 -0.15
C ALA A 533 -39.95 -6.24 0.19
N ASP A 534 -38.91 -7.01 0.49
CA ASP A 534 -37.58 -6.47 0.80
C ASP A 534 -36.91 -5.82 -0.41
N LYS A 535 -37.04 -6.42 -1.61
CA LYS A 535 -36.52 -5.85 -2.87
C LYS A 535 -37.21 -4.56 -3.30
N ALA A 536 -38.41 -4.28 -2.79
CA ALA A 536 -39.12 -3.03 -3.10
C ALA A 536 -38.61 -1.83 -2.29
N LYS A 537 -37.76 -2.05 -1.27
CA LYS A 537 -37.13 -0.99 -0.50
C LYS A 537 -36.09 -0.25 -1.36
N THR A 538 -35.95 1.04 -1.15
CA THR A 538 -34.96 1.91 -1.77
C THR A 538 -34.33 2.81 -0.71
N TYR A 539 -33.11 3.27 -0.95
CA TYR A 539 -32.45 4.26 -0.09
C TYR A 539 -33.03 5.66 -0.22
#